data_AF-A0AAD5LQ19-F1
#
_entry.id   AF-A0AAD5LQ19-F1
#
_cell.length_a   1.000
_cell.length_b   1.000
_cell.length_c   1.000
_cell.angle_alpha   90.00
_cell.angle_beta   90.00
_cell.angle_gamma   90.00
#
_symmetry.space_group_name_H-M   'P 1'
#
loop_
_entity.id
_entity.type
_entity.pdbx_description
1 polymer ?
#
loop_
_entity_poly.entity_id
_entity_poly.type
_entity_poly.pdbx_seq_one_letter_code
_entity_poly.pdbx_strand_id
1 'polypeptide(L)'
;MLLNGTRAPEAGEIFRNPTLAASLEVIAAQGKAGFYTGRVAEAIVEAVAHHGGVLALEDLAAHTSTVVTPIKTTFRGVDVHEIPPNGQGIVALLALNVLDELLPADHAALPADSADTTRACPWLRC
;
A
#
# COMPACT_ATOMS: atom_id res chain seq x y z
N MET A 1 17.40 7.84 -0.09
CA MET A 1 18.32 7.20 0.88
C MET A 1 19.56 6.79 0.12
N LEU A 2 20.71 7.42 0.42
CA LEU A 2 21.96 7.24 -0.32
C LEU A 2 23.08 6.88 0.67
N LEU A 3 24.00 6.02 0.26
CA LEU A 3 25.23 5.74 0.98
C LEU A 3 26.11 7.01 0.96
N ASN A 4 26.51 7.50 2.14
CA ASN A 4 27.25 8.75 2.32
C ASN A 4 26.65 9.98 1.60
N GLY A 5 25.35 9.95 1.27
CA GLY A 5 24.66 11.06 0.60
C GLY A 5 24.91 11.19 -0.90
N THR A 6 25.66 10.29 -1.55
CA THR A 6 26.11 10.49 -2.94
C THR A 6 25.68 9.40 -3.92
N ARG A 7 25.50 8.16 -3.49
CA ARG A 7 25.10 7.04 -4.37
C ARG A 7 24.16 6.06 -3.70
N ALA A 8 23.46 5.25 -4.49
CA ALA A 8 22.72 4.10 -3.96
C ALA A 8 23.69 3.03 -3.40
N PRO A 9 23.31 2.28 -2.35
CA PRO A 9 24.09 1.14 -1.88
C PRO A 9 24.13 0.00 -2.91
N GLU A 10 25.24 -0.71 -2.98
CA GLU A 10 25.40 -1.93 -3.80
C GLU A 10 25.00 -3.19 -3.02
N ALA A 11 24.81 -4.29 -3.74
CA ALA A 11 24.48 -5.58 -3.13
C ALA A 11 25.58 -6.01 -2.14
N GLY A 12 25.18 -6.32 -0.91
CA GLY A 12 26.09 -6.72 0.16
C GLY A 12 26.63 -5.58 1.02
N GLU A 13 26.39 -4.31 0.66
CA GLU A 13 26.81 -3.16 1.47
C GLU A 13 25.86 -2.88 2.64
N ILE A 14 26.42 -2.40 3.75
CA ILE A 14 25.65 -2.01 4.94
C ILE A 14 25.26 -0.54 4.83
N PHE A 15 23.95 -0.28 4.74
CA PHE A 15 23.39 1.06 4.84
C PHE A 15 22.97 1.37 6.28
N ARG A 16 23.36 2.54 6.81
CA ARG A 16 22.95 3.03 8.13
C ARG A 16 22.23 4.37 7.99
N ASN A 17 21.08 4.51 8.65
CA ASN A 17 20.28 5.74 8.66
C ASN A 17 20.05 6.22 10.12
N PRO A 18 21.03 6.89 10.74
CA PRO A 18 20.94 7.30 12.14
C PRO A 18 19.80 8.29 12.40
N THR A 19 19.49 9.15 11.44
CA THR A 19 18.38 10.12 11.57
C THR A 19 17.03 9.41 11.62
N LEU A 20 16.81 8.41 10.76
CA LEU A 20 15.59 7.59 10.83
C LEU A 20 15.54 6.76 12.12
N ALA A 21 16.68 6.20 12.56
CA ALA A 21 16.76 5.46 13.82
C ALA A 21 16.32 6.33 15.01
N ALA A 22 16.82 7.55 15.12
CA ALA A 22 16.41 8.48 16.18
C ALA A 22 14.89 8.78 16.13
N SER A 23 14.31 8.93 14.94
CA SER A 23 12.86 9.12 14.79
C SER A 23 12.07 7.89 15.24
N LEU A 24 12.52 6.68 14.91
CA LEU A 24 11.90 5.44 15.37
C LEU A 24 12.03 5.25 16.89
N GLU A 25 13.14 5.66 17.51
CA GLU A 25 13.32 5.64 18.97
C GLU A 25 12.29 6.55 19.67
N VAL A 26 12.00 7.72 19.11
CA VAL A 26 10.95 8.61 19.63
C VAL A 26 9.57 7.97 19.52
N ILE A 27 9.25 7.35 18.39
CA ILE A 27 7.98 6.64 18.20
C ILE A 27 7.87 5.46 19.18
N ALA A 28 8.96 4.72 19.40
CA ALA A 28 8.98 3.63 20.36
C ALA A 28 8.72 4.11 21.79
N ALA A 29 9.28 5.27 22.18
CA ALA A 29 9.11 5.83 23.52
C ALA A 29 7.75 6.53 23.73
N GLN A 30 7.20 7.18 22.70
CA GLN A 30 6.05 8.09 22.82
C GLN A 30 4.80 7.62 22.04
N GLY A 31 4.89 6.48 21.35
CA GLY A 31 3.84 5.97 20.48
C GLY A 31 3.49 6.93 19.34
N LYS A 32 2.20 6.95 18.98
CA LYS A 32 1.66 7.82 17.91
C LYS A 32 2.04 9.30 18.10
N ALA A 33 2.00 9.79 19.35
CA ALA A 33 2.29 11.18 19.65
C ALA A 33 3.70 11.57 19.21
N GLY A 34 4.69 10.67 19.30
CA GLY A 34 6.06 10.92 18.87
C GLY A 34 6.24 11.16 17.37
N PHE A 35 5.24 10.81 16.54
CA PHE A 35 5.25 11.06 15.09
C PHE A 35 4.37 12.26 14.70
N TYR A 36 3.14 12.30 15.22
CA TYR A 36 2.13 13.29 14.82
C TYR A 36 2.21 14.60 15.62
N THR A 37 3.02 14.63 16.68
CA THR A 37 3.27 15.83 17.48
C THR A 37 4.76 15.93 17.85
N GLY A 38 5.24 17.12 18.21
CA GLY A 38 6.63 17.36 18.62
C GLY A 38 7.65 17.25 17.49
N ARG A 39 8.90 16.89 17.83
CA ARG A 39 10.06 17.09 16.94
C ARG A 39 9.95 16.44 15.55
N VAL A 40 9.28 15.30 15.43
CA VAL A 40 9.14 14.60 14.14
C VAL A 40 8.12 15.32 13.26
N ALA A 41 6.99 15.74 13.83
CA ALA A 41 5.99 16.54 13.14
C ALA A 41 6.55 17.90 12.71
N GLU A 42 7.30 18.57 13.59
CA GLU A 42 8.00 19.82 13.29
C GLU A 42 8.97 19.67 12.12
N ALA A 43 9.80 18.63 12.13
CA ALA A 43 10.75 18.36 11.05
C ALA A 43 10.05 18.05 9.71
N ILE A 44 8.89 17.37 9.74
CA ILE A 44 8.09 17.11 8.53
C ILE A 44 7.55 18.42 7.97
N VAL A 45 6.91 19.25 8.80
CA VAL A 45 6.33 20.53 8.38
C VAL A 45 7.40 21.48 7.86
N GLU A 46 8.54 21.58 8.55
CA GLU A 46 9.69 22.37 8.09
C GLU A 46 10.19 21.91 6.72
N ALA A 47 10.37 20.59 6.53
CA ALA A 47 10.81 20.03 5.27
C ALA A 47 9.80 20.27 4.13
N VAL A 48 8.50 20.14 4.40
CA VAL A 48 7.45 20.39 3.41
C VAL A 48 7.36 21.88 3.05
N ALA A 49 7.37 22.76 4.05
CA ALA A 49 7.33 24.20 3.87
C ALA A 49 8.57 24.70 3.09
N HIS A 50 9.74 24.14 3.35
CA HIS A 50 10.98 24.44 2.61
C HIS A 50 10.84 24.20 1.09
N HIS A 51 10.00 23.25 0.69
CA HIS A 51 9.72 22.92 -0.71
C HIS A 51 8.42 23.56 -1.24
N GLY A 52 7.84 24.53 -0.51
CA GLY A 52 6.62 25.26 -0.92
C GLY A 52 5.32 24.51 -0.68
N GLY A 53 5.32 23.46 0.15
CA GLY A 53 4.09 22.78 0.58
C GLY A 53 3.34 23.55 1.68
N VAL A 54 2.10 23.10 1.95
CA VAL A 54 1.15 23.80 2.84
C VAL A 54 0.76 22.98 4.07
N LEU A 55 1.42 21.84 4.32
CA LEU A 55 1.15 20.98 5.47
C LEU A 55 1.51 21.71 6.76
N ALA A 56 0.55 21.85 7.67
CA ALA A 56 0.73 22.49 8.96
C ALA A 56 0.85 21.47 10.11
N LEU A 57 1.31 21.92 11.28
CA LEU A 57 1.38 21.06 12.48
C LEU A 57 -0.01 20.61 12.92
N GLU A 58 -1.00 21.49 12.75
CA GLU A 58 -2.40 21.24 13.06
C GLU A 58 -2.97 20.10 12.21
N ASP A 59 -2.55 19.97 10.94
CA ASP A 59 -2.99 18.88 10.06
C ASP A 59 -2.49 17.52 10.58
N LEU A 60 -1.24 17.46 11.03
CA LEU A 60 -0.66 16.25 11.62
C LEU A 60 -1.31 15.94 12.97
N ALA A 61 -1.52 16.94 13.83
CA ALA A 61 -2.15 16.77 15.13
C ALA A 61 -3.62 16.32 15.02
N ALA A 62 -4.35 16.82 14.01
CA ALA A 62 -5.73 16.45 13.73
C ALA A 62 -5.87 15.09 13.03
N HIS A 63 -4.77 14.47 12.57
CA HIS A 63 -4.83 13.22 11.84
C HIS A 63 -5.40 12.07 12.69
N THR A 64 -6.43 11.41 12.16
CA THR A 64 -7.02 10.19 12.72
C THR A 64 -7.02 9.07 11.68
N SER A 65 -6.97 7.83 12.16
CA SER A 65 -7.04 6.65 11.31
C SER A 65 -8.37 5.95 11.54
N THR A 66 -9.02 5.51 10.47
CA THR A 66 -10.32 4.85 10.57
C THR A 66 -10.11 3.34 10.62
N VAL A 67 -10.68 2.70 11.63
CA VAL A 67 -10.81 1.23 11.66
C VAL A 67 -12.07 0.88 10.88
N VAL A 68 -11.93 0.07 9.83
CA VAL A 68 -13.01 -0.26 8.91
C VAL A 68 -13.27 -1.77 8.90
N THR A 69 -14.51 -2.14 8.62
CA THR A 69 -14.84 -3.52 8.27
C THR A 69 -14.42 -3.76 6.82
N PRO A 70 -13.58 -4.78 6.53
CA PRO A 70 -13.23 -5.11 5.17
C PRO A 70 -14.45 -5.48 4.33
N ILE A 71 -14.42 -5.15 3.05
CA ILE A 71 -15.37 -5.69 2.06
C ILE A 71 -14.87 -7.06 1.62
N LYS A 72 -15.77 -7.95 1.23
CA LYS A 72 -15.38 -9.28 0.80
C LYS A 72 -16.26 -9.83 -0.32
N THR A 73 -15.71 -10.79 -1.05
CA THR A 73 -16.48 -11.74 -1.83
C THR A 73 -16.02 -13.17 -1.54
N THR A 74 -16.88 -14.15 -1.83
CA THR A 74 -16.51 -15.55 -1.76
C THR A 74 -16.25 -16.04 -3.17
N PHE A 75 -15.03 -16.47 -3.45
CA PHE A 75 -14.65 -17.06 -4.72
C PHE A 75 -14.27 -18.52 -4.49
N ARG A 76 -15.05 -19.45 -5.06
CA ARG A 76 -14.80 -20.90 -4.99
C ARG A 76 -14.58 -21.44 -3.56
N GLY A 77 -15.40 -20.96 -2.63
CA GLY A 77 -15.36 -21.37 -1.23
C GLY A 77 -14.31 -20.67 -0.38
N VAL A 78 -13.58 -19.69 -0.92
CA VAL A 78 -12.62 -18.86 -0.18
C VAL A 78 -13.10 -17.42 -0.11
N ASP A 79 -13.09 -16.85 1.10
CA ASP A 79 -13.42 -15.44 1.31
C ASP A 79 -12.19 -14.55 1.02
N VAL A 80 -12.31 -13.71 -0.01
CA VAL A 80 -11.31 -12.69 -0.35
C VAL A 80 -11.73 -11.37 0.24
N HIS A 81 -10.91 -10.81 1.13
CA HIS A 81 -11.17 -9.56 1.84
C HIS A 81 -10.31 -8.44 1.27
N GLU A 82 -10.92 -7.28 1.06
CA GLU A 82 -10.26 -6.07 0.57
C GLU A 82 -10.62 -4.87 1.44
N ILE A 83 -9.74 -3.86 1.41
CA ILE A 83 -10.00 -2.59 2.07
C ILE A 83 -11.11 -1.86 1.29
N PRO A 84 -12.15 -1.32 1.98
CA PRO A 84 -13.16 -0.50 1.32
C PRO A 84 -12.54 0.73 0.64
N PRO A 85 -13.28 1.47 -0.21
CA PRO A 85 -12.81 2.73 -0.77
C PRO A 85 -12.11 3.61 0.28
N ASN A 86 -10.98 4.25 -0.05
CA ASN A 86 -10.63 4.81 -1.36
C ASN A 86 -9.58 4.02 -2.17
N GLY A 87 -9.30 2.77 -1.81
CA GLY A 87 -8.42 1.89 -2.60
C GLY A 87 -9.09 1.30 -3.86
N GLN A 88 -8.32 0.56 -4.66
CA GLN A 88 -8.82 -0.12 -5.87
C GLN A 88 -9.15 -1.61 -5.64
N GLY A 89 -9.10 -2.10 -4.39
CA GLY A 89 -9.37 -3.50 -4.05
C GLY A 89 -10.77 -3.98 -4.46
N ILE A 90 -11.76 -3.09 -4.52
CA ILE A 90 -13.11 -3.41 -5.01
C ILE A 90 -13.13 -3.93 -6.45
N VAL A 91 -12.18 -3.49 -7.29
CA VAL A 91 -12.06 -3.96 -8.68
C VAL A 91 -11.67 -5.44 -8.71
N ALA A 92 -10.79 -5.87 -7.79
CA ALA A 92 -10.44 -7.28 -7.66
C ALA A 92 -11.65 -8.11 -7.25
N LEU A 93 -12.44 -7.65 -6.27
CA LEU A 93 -13.66 -8.36 -5.85
C LEU A 93 -14.70 -8.44 -6.98
N LEU A 94 -14.89 -7.37 -7.75
CA LEU A 94 -15.78 -7.38 -8.90
C LEU A 94 -15.31 -8.34 -9.99
N ALA A 95 -14.01 -8.35 -10.30
CA ALA A 95 -13.43 -9.27 -11.25
C ALA A 95 -13.63 -10.73 -10.84
N LEU A 96 -13.44 -11.05 -9.55
CA LEU A 96 -13.71 -12.39 -9.03
C LEU A 96 -15.17 -12.81 -9.19
N ASN A 97 -16.12 -11.90 -8.93
CA ASN A 97 -17.54 -12.19 -9.13
C ASN A 97 -17.88 -12.43 -10.61
N VAL A 98 -17.32 -11.63 -11.52
CA VAL A 98 -17.47 -11.85 -12.95
C VAL A 98 -16.89 -13.19 -13.38
N LEU A 99 -15.72 -13.57 -12.84
CA LEU A 99 -15.11 -14.86 -13.13
C LEU A 99 -15.92 -16.04 -12.59
N ASP A 100 -16.57 -15.89 -11.43
CA ASP A 100 -17.40 -16.94 -10.84
C ASP A 100 -18.66 -17.21 -11.67
N GLU A 101 -19.25 -16.16 -12.26
CA GLU A 101 -20.40 -16.28 -13.16
C GLU A 101 -20.02 -16.84 -14.54
N LEU A 102 -18.82 -16.50 -15.04
CA LEU A 102 -18.41 -16.85 -16.40
C LEU A 102 -17.64 -18.17 -16.51
N LEU A 103 -17.03 -18.67 -15.43
CA LEU A 103 -16.19 -19.87 -15.46
C LEU A 103 -16.82 -21.03 -14.70
N PRO A 104 -16.91 -22.23 -15.32
CA PRO A 104 -17.35 -23.45 -14.63
C PRO A 104 -16.51 -23.77 -13.40
N ALA A 105 -17.11 -24.41 -12.40
CA ALA A 105 -16.45 -24.83 -11.16
C ALA A 105 -15.29 -25.84 -11.40
N ASP A 106 -15.27 -26.53 -12.54
CA ASP A 106 -14.37 -27.65 -12.87
C ASP A 106 -13.18 -27.29 -13.77
N HIS A 107 -12.82 -26.00 -13.88
CA HIS A 107 -11.63 -25.53 -14.59
C HIS A 107 -10.34 -26.01 -13.87
N ALA A 108 -10.10 -27.32 -13.82
CA ALA A 108 -8.79 -27.88 -13.55
C ALA A 108 -7.81 -27.23 -14.52
N ALA A 109 -7.05 -26.26 -14.01
CA ALA A 109 -5.98 -25.53 -14.67
C ALA A 109 -6.30 -25.12 -16.12
N LEU A 110 -6.80 -23.90 -16.35
CA LEU A 110 -6.32 -23.23 -17.55
C LEU A 110 -4.79 -23.13 -17.38
N PRO A 111 -3.99 -23.82 -18.20
CA PRO A 111 -2.55 -23.64 -18.14
C PRO A 111 -2.30 -22.15 -18.34
N ALA A 112 -1.50 -21.53 -17.48
CA ALA A 112 -0.97 -20.21 -17.79
C ALA A 112 -0.42 -20.29 -19.23
N ASP A 113 -0.94 -19.44 -20.12
CA ASP A 113 -0.60 -19.33 -21.54
C ASP A 113 -1.17 -20.37 -22.53
N SER A 114 -2.28 -21.07 -22.25
CA SER A 114 -2.93 -21.89 -23.30
C SER A 114 -3.65 -21.04 -24.37
N ALA A 115 -3.65 -21.50 -25.63
CA ALA A 115 -4.28 -20.81 -26.76
C ALA A 115 -5.81 -20.60 -26.61
N ASP A 116 -6.47 -21.34 -25.71
CA ASP A 116 -7.88 -21.15 -25.38
C ASP A 116 -8.11 -19.97 -24.42
N THR A 117 -7.10 -19.61 -23.61
CA THR A 117 -7.14 -18.41 -22.75
C THR A 117 -7.25 -17.13 -23.58
N THR A 118 -6.65 -17.10 -24.77
CA THR A 118 -6.73 -15.98 -25.72
C THR A 118 -8.02 -15.95 -26.55
N ARG A 119 -8.81 -17.03 -26.52
CA ARG A 119 -10.10 -17.13 -27.23
C ARG A 119 -11.30 -16.83 -26.33
N ALA A 120 -11.20 -17.09 -25.03
CA ALA A 120 -12.27 -16.84 -24.07
C ALA A 120 -12.48 -15.35 -23.75
N CYS A 121 -11.53 -14.47 -24.06
CA CYS A 121 -11.64 -13.03 -23.81
C CYS A 121 -11.41 -12.22 -25.10
N PRO A 122 -12.48 -11.87 -25.84
CA PRO A 122 -12.39 -11.06 -27.07
C PRO A 122 -11.76 -9.68 -26.87
N TRP A 123 -11.74 -9.18 -25.63
CA TRP A 123 -11.35 -7.81 -25.26
C TRP A 123 -9.88 -7.66 -24.86
N LEU A 124 -9.12 -8.76 -24.75
CA LEU A 124 -7.70 -8.76 -24.35
C LEU A 124 -6.71 -8.80 -25.52
N ARG A 125 -7.20 -8.59 -26.76
CA ARG A 125 -6.35 -8.38 -27.94
C ARG A 125 -6.08 -6.88 -28.12
N CYS A 126 -5.09 -6.38 -27.38
CA CYS A 126 -4.31 -5.22 -27.83
C CYS A 126 -3.14 -5.71 -28.69
#